data_AF-A0A5N5Z9H1-F1
#
_entry.id   AF-A0A5N5Z9H1-F1
#
_cell.length_a   1.000
_cell.length_b   1.000
_cell.length_c   1.000
_cell.angle_alpha   90.00
_cell.angle_beta   90.00
_cell.angle_gamma   90.00
#
_symmetry.space_group_name_H-M   'P 1'
#
loop_
_entity.id
_entity.type
_entity.pdbx_description
1 polymer ?
#
loop_
_entity_poly.entity_id
_entity_poly.type
_entity_poly.pdbx_seq_one_letter_code
_entity_poly.pdbx_strand_id
1 'polypeptide(L)'
;MAHLIFLSHIHEEKDLAKIVQNAIESEFSGFVKVFVSSDGSTIPAGANFLKRIEDGLVDCIGGIYLISPKSVKRNWINFELGAVWIRNVLSLKNDNPEIPTIPFCHSGITPSKLPMPLTNLSAIEANNSAHLESAFKSIQTAVGGSGELKTDFDKLASEIINFEKKYTLGDNLVSLFQTINVNSTQIEQVITRCKGLAKGGRIKLSLGFIDQTVVAKIRTNINDNLSAYADVMQESAGIAFGNQGAINGGDTFVNVSTDLILEFEELLKEKIK
;
A
#
# COMPACT_ATOMS: atom_id res chain seq x y z
N MET A 1 11.33 29.77 -9.00
CA MET A 1 11.82 28.38 -9.03
C MET A 1 10.73 27.54 -8.37
N ALA A 2 10.36 26.38 -8.90
CA ALA A 2 9.32 25.56 -8.25
C ALA A 2 9.88 24.94 -6.96
N HIS A 3 9.08 24.90 -5.90
CA HIS A 3 9.47 24.22 -4.66
C HIS A 3 9.36 22.71 -4.83
N LEU A 4 10.27 21.96 -4.24
CA LEU A 4 10.31 20.50 -4.37
C LEU A 4 9.86 19.83 -3.07
N ILE A 5 8.91 18.91 -3.15
CA ILE A 5 8.56 17.98 -2.07
C ILE A 5 9.11 16.61 -2.43
N PHE A 6 9.83 16.00 -1.51
CA PHE A 6 10.32 14.63 -1.65
C PHE A 6 9.25 13.65 -1.17
N LEU A 7 8.81 12.71 -2.01
CA LEU A 7 7.83 11.68 -1.67
C LEU A 7 8.49 10.30 -1.70
N SER A 8 8.68 9.76 -0.51
CA SER A 8 9.23 8.43 -0.26
C SER A 8 8.13 7.37 -0.29
N HIS A 9 8.28 6.33 -1.12
CA HIS A 9 7.41 5.14 -1.13
C HIS A 9 8.13 3.87 -1.63
N ILE A 10 7.56 2.68 -1.35
CA ILE A 10 8.03 1.43 -2.00
C ILE A 10 7.33 1.21 -3.34
N HIS A 11 7.87 0.35 -4.21
CA HIS A 11 7.33 0.09 -5.54
C HIS A 11 5.85 -0.30 -5.54
N GLU A 12 5.44 -1.12 -4.57
CA GLU A 12 4.08 -1.60 -4.38
C GLU A 12 3.07 -0.48 -4.02
N GLU A 13 3.56 0.70 -3.66
CA GLU A 13 2.78 1.88 -3.24
C GLU A 13 2.77 2.98 -4.31
N LYS A 14 3.23 2.69 -5.53
CA LYS A 14 3.34 3.66 -6.63
C LYS A 14 2.03 4.37 -6.95
N ASP A 15 0.92 3.64 -6.94
CA ASP A 15 -0.40 4.20 -7.24
C ASP A 15 -0.81 5.23 -6.17
N LEU A 16 -0.54 4.95 -4.89
CA LEU A 16 -0.77 5.90 -3.80
C LEU A 16 0.14 7.12 -3.90
N ALA A 17 1.42 6.91 -4.21
CA ALA A 17 2.35 8.02 -4.46
C ALA A 17 1.85 8.93 -5.58
N LYS A 18 1.25 8.35 -6.64
CA LYS A 18 0.69 9.13 -7.74
C LYS A 18 -0.56 9.91 -7.33
N ILE A 19 -1.45 9.32 -6.54
CA ILE A 19 -2.63 10.00 -5.97
C ILE A 19 -2.19 11.23 -5.17
N VAL A 20 -1.25 11.05 -4.24
CA VAL A 20 -0.75 12.14 -3.39
C VAL A 20 0.02 13.19 -4.19
N GLN A 21 0.89 12.78 -5.11
CA GLN A 21 1.61 13.70 -6.02
C GLN A 21 0.62 14.59 -6.79
N ASN A 22 -0.38 13.98 -7.43
CA ASN A 22 -1.33 14.73 -8.26
C ASN A 22 -2.13 15.74 -7.40
N ALA A 23 -2.54 15.34 -6.19
CA ALA A 23 -3.27 16.22 -5.29
C ALA A 23 -2.43 17.45 -4.87
N ILE A 24 -1.17 17.23 -4.48
CA ILE A 24 -0.26 18.33 -4.09
C ILE A 24 0.03 19.25 -5.29
N GLU A 25 0.41 18.69 -6.44
CA GLU A 25 0.75 19.52 -7.60
C GLU A 25 -0.47 20.30 -8.11
N SER A 26 -1.67 19.72 -8.01
CA SER A 26 -2.92 20.38 -8.38
C SER A 26 -3.26 21.52 -7.43
N GLU A 27 -3.16 21.31 -6.10
CA GLU A 27 -3.41 22.34 -5.09
C GLU A 27 -2.56 23.58 -5.34
N PHE A 28 -1.25 23.37 -5.54
CA PHE A 28 -0.30 24.47 -5.68
C PHE A 28 -0.12 24.91 -7.14
N SER A 29 -1.02 24.52 -8.05
CA SER A 29 -1.01 24.92 -9.47
C SER A 29 0.37 24.72 -10.14
N GLY A 30 1.09 23.67 -9.76
CA GLY A 30 2.43 23.34 -10.23
C GLY A 30 3.59 24.18 -9.65
N PHE A 31 3.33 25.12 -8.74
CA PHE A 31 4.35 25.88 -8.01
C PHE A 31 5.13 24.99 -7.03
N VAL A 32 4.48 23.93 -6.54
CA VAL A 32 5.10 22.81 -5.84
C VAL A 32 5.17 21.63 -6.81
N LYS A 33 6.35 21.03 -6.89
CA LYS A 33 6.64 19.79 -7.60
C LYS A 33 6.92 18.67 -6.63
N VAL A 34 6.43 17.48 -6.92
CA VAL A 34 6.67 16.31 -6.07
C VAL A 34 7.62 15.37 -6.79
N PHE A 35 8.80 15.17 -6.21
CA PHE A 35 9.75 14.15 -6.62
C PHE A 35 9.40 12.82 -5.94
N VAL A 36 9.30 11.75 -6.72
CA VAL A 36 8.78 10.46 -6.27
C VAL A 36 9.93 9.43 -6.29
N SER A 37 10.29 8.86 -5.13
CA SER A 37 11.58 8.19 -4.90
C SER A 37 11.78 6.79 -5.51
N SER A 38 10.85 6.29 -6.33
CA SER A 38 10.87 4.89 -6.80
C SER A 38 10.20 4.67 -8.16
N ASP A 39 9.95 5.76 -8.90
CA ASP A 39 9.49 5.66 -10.27
C ASP A 39 10.68 5.83 -11.22
N GLY A 40 11.02 4.76 -11.95
CA GLY A 40 11.95 4.86 -13.09
C GLY A 40 11.48 5.83 -14.19
N SER A 41 10.29 6.45 -14.04
CA SER A 41 9.73 7.47 -14.93
C SER A 41 10.28 8.88 -14.68
N THR A 42 10.68 9.24 -13.45
CA THR A 42 11.26 10.59 -13.19
C THR A 42 12.78 10.60 -13.40
N ILE A 43 13.39 9.42 -13.60
CA ILE A 43 14.83 9.26 -13.76
C ILE A 43 15.12 8.86 -15.22
N PRO A 44 15.68 9.76 -16.04
CA PRO A 44 16.00 9.46 -17.44
C PRO A 44 16.90 8.22 -17.56
N ALA A 45 16.68 7.41 -18.60
CA ALA A 45 17.56 6.29 -18.91
C ALA A 45 19.03 6.77 -19.04
N GLY A 46 19.94 6.12 -18.31
CA GLY A 46 21.35 6.50 -18.24
C GLY A 46 21.73 7.50 -17.13
N ALA A 47 20.75 8.03 -16.38
CA ALA A 47 21.04 8.85 -15.20
C ALA A 47 21.46 7.98 -14.00
N ASN A 48 22.37 8.51 -13.16
CA ASN A 48 22.71 7.88 -11.89
C ASN A 48 21.51 8.00 -10.94
N PHE A 49 20.79 6.89 -10.76
CA PHE A 49 19.59 6.79 -9.93
C PHE A 49 19.83 7.32 -8.51
N LEU A 50 20.94 6.92 -7.88
CA LEU A 50 21.26 7.32 -6.52
C LEU A 50 21.47 8.84 -6.42
N LYS A 51 22.19 9.41 -7.39
CA LYS A 51 22.42 10.86 -7.44
C LYS A 51 21.11 11.65 -7.52
N ARG A 52 20.10 11.14 -8.24
CA ARG A 52 18.78 11.81 -8.32
C ARG A 52 18.03 11.81 -7.00
N ILE A 53 18.12 10.70 -6.25
CA ILE A 53 17.57 10.63 -4.89
C ILE A 53 18.29 11.65 -3.99
N GLU A 54 19.62 11.70 -4.06
CA GLU A 54 20.44 12.67 -3.31
C GLU A 54 20.05 14.12 -3.65
N ASP A 55 19.99 14.47 -4.94
CA ASP A 55 19.57 15.80 -5.40
C ASP A 55 18.17 16.13 -4.87
N GLY A 56 17.23 15.19 -4.96
CA GLY A 56 15.87 15.36 -4.45
C GLY A 56 15.81 15.59 -2.94
N LEU A 57 16.63 14.89 -2.15
CA LEU A 57 16.72 15.07 -0.70
C LEU A 57 17.39 16.39 -0.30
N VAL A 58 18.34 16.86 -1.10
CA VAL A 58 19.07 18.13 -0.88
C VAL A 58 18.20 19.33 -1.24
N ASP A 59 17.45 19.24 -2.33
CA ASP A 59 16.70 20.37 -2.88
C ASP A 59 15.27 20.47 -2.33
N CYS A 60 14.76 19.43 -1.65
CA CYS A 60 13.40 19.46 -1.13
C CYS A 60 13.22 20.46 0.01
N ILE A 61 12.06 21.10 0.02
CA ILE A 61 11.59 21.98 1.10
C ILE A 61 10.69 21.24 2.10
N GLY A 62 10.45 19.95 1.86
CA GLY A 62 9.65 19.08 2.72
C GLY A 62 9.70 17.65 2.23
N GLY A 63 9.45 16.71 3.14
CA GLY A 63 9.43 15.27 2.88
C GLY A 63 8.09 14.65 3.29
N ILE A 64 7.53 13.84 2.42
CA ILE A 64 6.37 12.98 2.67
C ILE A 64 6.84 11.53 2.57
N TYR A 65 6.42 10.70 3.52
CA TYR A 65 6.79 9.29 3.56
C TYR A 65 5.54 8.44 3.63
N LEU A 66 5.28 7.64 2.60
CA LEU A 66 4.17 6.67 2.62
C LEU A 66 4.57 5.48 3.49
N ILE A 67 3.92 5.36 4.64
CA ILE A 67 4.25 4.33 5.62
C ILE A 67 3.09 3.34 5.75
N SER A 68 3.38 2.08 5.42
CA SER A 68 2.54 0.91 5.65
C SER A 68 3.26 -0.10 6.53
N PRO A 69 2.58 -1.17 7.00
CA PRO A 69 3.24 -2.28 7.66
C PRO A 69 4.36 -2.95 6.82
N LYS A 70 4.33 -2.80 5.49
CA LYS A 70 5.37 -3.32 4.58
C LYS A 70 6.52 -2.32 4.42
N SER A 71 6.22 -1.04 4.15
CA SER A 71 7.24 -0.04 3.85
C SER A 71 8.04 0.35 5.09
N VAL A 72 7.44 0.40 6.27
CA VAL A 72 8.11 0.73 7.55
C VAL A 72 9.31 -0.19 7.88
N LYS A 73 9.33 -1.41 7.33
CA LYS A 73 10.40 -2.39 7.52
C LYS A 73 11.59 -2.18 6.57
N ARG A 74 11.51 -1.23 5.64
CA ARG A 74 12.55 -0.98 4.65
C ARG A 74 13.55 0.05 5.18
N ASN A 75 14.79 -0.38 5.35
CA ASN A 75 15.86 0.46 5.92
C ASN A 75 16.10 1.78 5.17
N TRP A 76 15.84 1.83 3.85
CA TRP A 76 16.08 3.02 3.05
C TRP A 76 15.19 4.21 3.46
N ILE A 77 13.98 3.96 3.99
CA ILE A 77 13.11 5.02 4.53
C ILE A 77 13.81 5.77 5.68
N ASN A 78 14.48 5.04 6.56
CA ASN A 78 15.22 5.63 7.68
C ASN A 78 16.40 6.49 7.21
N PHE A 79 17.05 6.08 6.12
CA PHE A 79 18.16 6.84 5.53
C PHE A 79 17.68 8.20 4.98
N GLU A 80 16.63 8.19 4.17
CA GLU A 80 16.06 9.40 3.59
C GLU A 80 15.48 10.33 4.66
N LEU A 81 14.77 9.76 5.63
CA LEU A 81 14.20 10.50 6.74
C LEU A 81 15.28 11.12 7.61
N GLY A 82 16.37 10.41 7.86
CA GLY A 82 17.55 10.95 8.53
C GLY A 82 18.16 12.15 7.79
N ALA A 83 18.21 12.10 6.46
CA ALA A 83 18.72 13.19 5.63
C ALA A 83 17.85 14.45 5.73
N VAL A 84 16.52 14.32 5.63
CA VAL A 84 15.61 15.46 5.78
C VAL A 84 15.59 15.97 7.23
N TRP A 85 15.65 15.08 8.21
CA TRP A 85 15.68 15.46 9.62
C TRP A 85 16.88 16.33 9.98
N ILE A 86 18.09 15.92 9.60
CA ILE A 86 19.29 16.73 9.89
C ILE A 86 19.27 18.06 9.13
N ARG A 87 18.74 18.09 7.89
CA ARG A 87 18.53 19.34 7.15
C ARG A 87 17.57 20.28 7.86
N ASN A 88 16.47 19.77 8.41
CA ASN A 88 15.54 20.59 9.20
C ASN A 88 16.23 21.19 10.43
N VAL A 89 16.97 20.38 11.19
CA VAL A 89 17.74 20.86 12.36
C VAL A 89 18.72 21.97 11.97
N LEU A 90 19.44 21.83 10.86
CA LEU A 90 20.36 22.84 10.36
C LEU A 90 19.64 24.09 9.83
N SER A 91 18.48 23.93 9.19
CA SER A 91 17.65 25.03 8.71
C SER A 91 17.25 25.93 9.88
N LEU A 92 16.64 25.34 10.90
CA LEU A 92 16.17 26.05 12.09
C LEU A 92 17.31 26.74 12.87
N LYS A 93 18.49 26.11 12.95
CA LYS A 93 19.67 26.71 13.60
C LYS A 93 20.21 27.96 12.89
N ASN A 94 19.89 28.13 11.61
CA ASN A 94 20.32 29.25 10.80
C ASN A 94 19.15 30.23 10.53
N ASP A 95 18.11 30.21 11.37
CA ASP A 95 16.91 31.03 11.24
C ASP A 95 16.19 30.90 9.88
N ASN A 96 16.39 29.76 9.19
CA ASN A 96 15.66 29.41 7.97
C ASN A 96 14.33 28.69 8.31
N PRO A 97 13.36 28.66 7.36
CA PRO A 97 12.10 27.98 7.57
C PRO A 97 12.24 26.49 7.91
N GLU A 98 11.24 25.96 8.62
CA GLU A 98 11.13 24.53 8.89
C GLU A 98 11.01 23.72 7.59
N ILE A 99 11.69 22.57 7.55
CA ILE A 99 11.57 21.57 6.48
C ILE A 99 10.70 20.43 7.02
N PRO A 100 9.37 20.46 6.79
CA PRO A 100 8.46 19.47 7.36
C PRO A 100 8.76 18.08 6.84
N THR A 101 8.72 17.10 7.74
CA THR A 101 8.83 15.66 7.47
C THR A 101 7.56 14.98 7.95
N ILE A 102 6.70 14.55 7.03
CA ILE A 102 5.33 14.11 7.34
C ILE A 102 5.14 12.65 6.92
N PRO A 103 5.18 11.69 7.86
CA PRO A 103 4.78 10.32 7.59
C PRO A 103 3.27 10.23 7.35
N PHE A 104 2.89 9.67 6.20
CA PHE A 104 1.52 9.36 5.82
C PHE A 104 1.28 7.88 6.14
N CYS A 105 0.70 7.61 7.31
CA CYS A 105 0.35 6.26 7.73
C CYS A 105 -0.85 5.77 6.92
N HIS A 106 -0.72 4.59 6.32
CA HIS A 106 -1.77 4.00 5.50
C HIS A 106 -1.79 2.47 5.62
N SER A 107 -2.85 1.85 5.12
CA SER A 107 -3.00 0.38 5.06
C SER A 107 -2.87 -0.31 6.43
N GLY A 108 -3.43 0.31 7.48
CA GLY A 108 -3.59 -0.30 8.82
C GLY A 108 -2.50 0.02 9.84
N ILE A 109 -1.43 0.73 9.47
CA ILE A 109 -0.53 1.35 10.45
C ILE A 109 -1.07 2.73 10.86
N THR A 110 -0.87 3.10 12.11
CA THR A 110 -1.29 4.39 12.69
C THR A 110 -0.06 5.10 13.26
N PRO A 111 -0.10 6.44 13.46
CA PRO A 111 1.01 7.18 14.08
C PRO A 111 1.53 6.55 15.38
N SER A 112 0.63 6.06 16.24
CA SER A 112 0.95 5.38 17.50
C SER A 112 1.66 4.04 17.36
N LYS A 113 1.65 3.41 16.17
CA LYS A 113 2.29 2.13 15.87
C LYS A 113 3.61 2.29 15.11
N LEU A 114 4.02 3.52 14.79
CA LEU A 114 5.30 3.77 14.14
C LEU A 114 6.45 3.40 15.08
N PRO A 115 7.54 2.81 14.58
CA PRO A 115 8.74 2.55 15.38
C PRO A 115 9.50 3.85 15.66
N MET A 116 10.28 3.88 16.74
CA MET A 116 11.23 4.97 16.97
C MET A 116 12.29 5.03 15.85
N PRO A 117 12.71 6.22 15.39
CA PRO A 117 12.30 7.55 15.88
C PRO A 117 11.05 8.13 15.18
N LEU A 118 10.43 7.42 14.24
CA LEU A 118 9.29 7.92 13.44
C LEU A 118 8.09 8.34 14.30
N THR A 119 7.89 7.71 15.46
CA THR A 119 6.84 8.08 16.43
C THR A 119 6.97 9.52 16.93
N ASN A 120 8.17 10.11 16.87
CA ASN A 120 8.42 11.49 17.32
C ASN A 120 8.08 12.54 16.25
N LEU A 121 7.70 12.10 15.06
CA LEU A 121 7.26 12.99 13.98
C LEU A 121 5.76 13.20 14.05
N SER A 122 5.31 14.35 13.54
CA SER A 122 3.89 14.67 13.36
C SER A 122 3.31 13.88 12.19
N ALA A 123 3.20 12.56 12.35
CA ALA A 123 2.62 11.66 11.38
C ALA A 123 1.10 11.82 11.30
N ILE A 124 0.56 11.57 10.12
CA ILE A 124 -0.87 11.64 9.85
C ILE A 124 -1.43 10.27 9.46
N GLU A 125 -2.75 10.11 9.57
CA GLU A 125 -3.47 9.00 8.94
C GLU A 125 -3.95 9.46 7.56
N ALA A 126 -3.45 8.81 6.50
CA ALA A 126 -3.65 9.25 5.12
C ALA A 126 -5.09 9.00 4.61
N ASN A 127 -5.87 8.19 5.33
CA ASN A 127 -7.27 7.93 5.05
C ASN A 127 -8.24 8.86 5.82
N ASN A 128 -7.72 9.91 6.46
CA ASN A 128 -8.49 10.89 7.21
C ASN A 128 -8.38 12.28 6.56
N SER A 129 -9.52 12.88 6.21
CA SER A 129 -9.57 14.15 5.47
C SER A 129 -9.00 15.33 6.26
N ALA A 130 -9.32 15.46 7.55
CA ALA A 130 -8.79 16.53 8.41
C ALA A 130 -7.26 16.43 8.59
N HIS A 131 -6.76 15.19 8.69
CA HIS A 131 -5.32 14.92 8.76
C HIS A 131 -4.59 15.30 7.47
N LEU A 132 -5.16 14.97 6.31
CA LEU A 132 -4.63 15.38 5.00
C LEU A 132 -4.63 16.91 4.85
N GLU A 133 -5.71 17.58 5.25
CA GLU A 133 -5.80 19.04 5.23
C GLU A 133 -4.70 19.67 6.09
N SER A 134 -4.47 19.13 7.30
CA SER A 134 -3.39 19.60 8.17
C SER A 134 -2.02 19.45 7.51
N ALA A 135 -1.75 18.32 6.84
CA ALA A 135 -0.49 18.12 6.14
C ALA A 135 -0.31 19.11 4.97
N PHE A 136 -1.37 19.38 4.21
CA PHE A 136 -1.33 20.36 3.12
C PHE A 136 -1.13 21.79 3.63
N LYS A 137 -1.70 22.14 4.79
CA LYS A 137 -1.43 23.43 5.47
C LYS A 137 0.03 23.55 5.90
N SER A 138 0.64 22.48 6.40
CA SER A 138 2.07 22.46 6.73
C SER A 138 2.93 22.70 5.48
N ILE A 139 2.59 22.08 4.35
CA ILE A 139 3.27 22.32 3.07
C ILE A 139 3.07 23.76 2.58
N GLN A 140 1.84 24.28 2.64
CA GLN A 140 1.50 25.65 2.27
C GLN A 140 2.33 26.66 3.08
N THR A 141 2.46 26.43 4.38
CA THR A 141 3.28 27.27 5.26
C THR A 141 4.76 27.20 4.88
N ALA A 142 5.29 26.01 4.60
CA ALA A 142 6.69 25.82 4.23
C ALA A 142 7.06 26.51 2.90
N VAL A 143 6.11 26.70 1.98
CA VAL A 143 6.29 27.46 0.74
C VAL A 143 6.03 28.96 0.89
N GLY A 144 5.76 29.45 2.11
CA GLY A 144 5.39 30.85 2.37
C GLY A 144 4.01 31.24 1.86
N GLY A 145 3.16 30.25 1.56
CA GLY A 145 1.77 30.46 1.17
C GLY A 145 0.86 30.66 2.38
N SER A 146 -0.33 31.18 2.12
CA SER A 146 -1.40 31.36 3.12
C SER A 146 -2.76 31.34 2.44
N GLY A 147 -3.81 31.04 3.19
CA GLY A 147 -5.19 31.08 2.72
C GLY A 147 -5.83 29.69 2.66
N GLU A 148 -7.04 29.64 2.10
CA GLU A 148 -7.81 28.39 2.01
C GLU A 148 -7.24 27.47 0.94
N LEU A 149 -7.23 26.17 1.26
CA LEU A 149 -6.87 25.10 0.34
C LEU A 149 -8.08 24.73 -0.52
N LYS A 150 -7.85 24.41 -1.79
CA LYS A 150 -8.91 24.09 -2.76
C LYS A 150 -9.17 22.59 -2.91
N THR A 151 -8.26 21.76 -2.40
CA THR A 151 -8.34 20.31 -2.47
C THR A 151 -9.59 19.80 -1.73
N ASP A 152 -10.32 18.92 -2.39
CA ASP A 152 -11.39 18.14 -1.76
C ASP A 152 -10.76 16.99 -0.97
N PHE A 153 -10.56 17.20 0.33
CA PHE A 153 -9.89 16.24 1.21
C PHE A 153 -10.72 14.99 1.50
N ASP A 154 -12.05 15.07 1.43
CA ASP A 154 -12.91 13.89 1.57
C ASP A 154 -12.81 12.99 0.34
N LYS A 155 -12.75 13.58 -0.85
CA LYS A 155 -12.47 12.84 -2.08
C LYS A 155 -11.07 12.23 -2.07
N LEU A 156 -10.04 12.99 -1.67
CA LEU A 156 -8.68 12.47 -1.57
C LEU A 156 -8.57 11.30 -0.58
N ALA A 157 -9.16 11.44 0.61
CA ALA A 157 -9.23 10.37 1.61
C ALA A 157 -9.95 9.13 1.04
N SER A 158 -11.04 9.32 0.30
CA SER A 158 -11.77 8.22 -0.36
C SER A 158 -10.94 7.50 -1.41
N GLU A 159 -10.17 8.23 -2.24
CA GLU A 159 -9.23 7.63 -3.20
C GLU A 159 -8.15 6.80 -2.51
N ILE A 160 -7.62 7.30 -1.39
CA ILE A 160 -6.62 6.60 -0.57
C ILE A 160 -7.23 5.35 0.07
N ILE A 161 -8.44 5.42 0.64
CA ILE A 161 -9.16 4.25 1.19
C ILE A 161 -9.36 3.18 0.12
N ASN A 162 -9.73 3.56 -1.11
CA ASN A 162 -9.90 2.62 -2.21
C ASN A 162 -8.57 1.95 -2.59
N PHE A 163 -7.47 2.72 -2.62
CA PHE A 163 -6.13 2.15 -2.77
C PHE A 163 -5.81 1.17 -1.64
N GLU A 164 -6.02 1.56 -0.38
CA GLU A 164 -5.73 0.71 0.80
C GLU A 164 -6.48 -0.61 0.72
N LYS A 165 -7.77 -0.60 0.37
CA LYS A 165 -8.58 -1.80 0.18
C LYS A 165 -8.01 -2.72 -0.91
N LYS A 166 -7.65 -2.16 -2.07
CA LYS A 166 -7.03 -2.93 -3.17
C LYS A 166 -5.69 -3.53 -2.74
N TYR A 167 -4.84 -2.73 -2.10
CA TYR A 167 -3.49 -3.09 -1.65
C TYR A 167 -3.47 -4.11 -0.50
N THR A 168 -4.48 -4.07 0.38
CA THR A 168 -4.61 -4.98 1.52
C THR A 168 -5.46 -6.19 1.20
N LEU A 169 -6.73 -6.02 0.84
CA LEU A 169 -7.66 -7.13 0.64
C LEU A 169 -7.54 -7.71 -0.78
N GLY A 170 -7.57 -6.85 -1.80
CA GLY A 170 -7.56 -7.27 -3.20
C GLY A 170 -6.31 -8.08 -3.58
N ASP A 171 -5.12 -7.55 -3.28
CA ASP A 171 -3.86 -8.23 -3.59
C ASP A 171 -3.66 -9.53 -2.78
N ASN A 172 -4.12 -9.58 -1.53
CA ASN A 172 -4.07 -10.82 -0.74
C ASN A 172 -5.07 -11.86 -1.26
N LEU A 173 -6.24 -11.42 -1.75
CA LEU A 173 -7.20 -12.31 -2.42
C LEU A 173 -6.61 -12.89 -3.71
N VAL A 174 -5.96 -12.07 -4.53
CA VAL A 174 -5.22 -12.54 -5.72
C VAL A 174 -4.15 -13.55 -5.32
N SER A 175 -3.35 -13.25 -4.29
CA SER A 175 -2.32 -14.15 -3.78
C SER A 175 -2.89 -15.49 -3.28
N LEU A 176 -4.05 -15.46 -2.63
CA LEU A 176 -4.77 -16.67 -2.22
C LEU A 176 -5.14 -17.51 -3.45
N PHE A 177 -5.78 -16.93 -4.47
CA PHE A 177 -6.17 -17.64 -5.69
C PHE A 177 -4.98 -18.17 -6.50
N GLN A 178 -3.87 -17.43 -6.55
CA GLN A 178 -2.62 -17.89 -7.15
C GLN A 178 -2.02 -19.07 -6.37
N THR A 179 -2.07 -19.04 -5.03
CA THR A 179 -1.56 -20.13 -4.18
C THR A 179 -2.33 -21.44 -4.39
N ILE A 180 -3.63 -21.35 -4.67
CA ILE A 180 -4.47 -22.51 -4.99
C ILE A 180 -4.46 -22.89 -6.48
N ASN A 181 -3.57 -22.29 -7.28
CA ASN A 181 -3.36 -22.55 -8.71
C ASN A 181 -4.63 -22.44 -9.56
N VAL A 182 -5.51 -21.49 -9.22
CA VAL A 182 -6.70 -21.20 -10.02
C VAL A 182 -6.30 -20.41 -11.27
N ASN A 183 -6.78 -20.84 -12.44
CA ASN A 183 -6.55 -20.18 -13.73
C ASN A 183 -7.68 -19.19 -14.10
N SER A 184 -7.47 -18.40 -15.15
CA SER A 184 -8.46 -17.42 -15.65
C SER A 184 -9.85 -18.00 -15.90
N THR A 185 -9.96 -19.20 -16.48
CA THR A 185 -11.28 -19.82 -16.77
C THR A 185 -12.00 -20.19 -15.47
N GLN A 186 -11.27 -20.71 -14.49
CA GLN A 186 -11.81 -21.05 -13.18
C GLN A 186 -12.22 -19.78 -12.39
N ILE A 187 -11.48 -18.67 -12.51
CA ILE A 187 -11.89 -17.38 -11.92
C ILE A 187 -13.21 -16.89 -12.50
N GLU A 188 -13.38 -16.90 -13.81
CA GLU A 188 -14.63 -16.47 -14.44
C GLU A 188 -15.82 -17.32 -13.99
N GLN A 189 -15.61 -18.63 -13.82
CA GLN A 189 -16.63 -19.53 -13.27
C GLN A 189 -16.97 -19.20 -11.81
N VAL A 190 -15.95 -18.93 -10.98
CA VAL A 190 -16.13 -18.52 -9.58
C VAL A 190 -16.90 -17.21 -9.48
N ILE A 191 -16.54 -16.21 -10.27
CA ILE A 191 -17.22 -14.90 -10.32
C ILE A 191 -18.67 -15.06 -10.77
N THR A 192 -18.90 -15.81 -11.84
CA THR A 192 -20.26 -16.08 -12.36
C THR A 192 -21.13 -16.76 -11.30
N ARG A 193 -20.56 -17.73 -10.57
CA ARG A 193 -21.25 -18.39 -9.45
C ARG A 193 -21.54 -17.41 -8.32
N CYS A 194 -20.61 -16.51 -7.97
CA CYS A 194 -20.83 -15.50 -6.93
C CYS A 194 -21.97 -14.53 -7.28
N LYS A 195 -22.09 -14.12 -8.55
CA LYS A 195 -23.21 -13.25 -9.02
C LYS A 195 -24.59 -13.89 -8.86
N GLY A 196 -24.67 -15.22 -8.88
CA GLY A 196 -25.90 -15.97 -8.68
C GLY A 196 -26.26 -16.25 -7.21
N LEU A 197 -25.40 -15.88 -6.25
CA LEU A 197 -25.62 -16.10 -4.82
C LEU A 197 -26.21 -14.86 -4.14
N ALA A 198 -26.92 -15.08 -3.02
CA ALA A 198 -27.43 -13.98 -2.20
C ALA A 198 -26.28 -13.16 -1.59
N LYS A 199 -26.51 -11.85 -1.42
CA LYS A 199 -25.56 -10.91 -0.80
C LYS A 199 -25.16 -11.39 0.60
N GLY A 200 -23.88 -11.24 0.96
CA GLY A 200 -23.34 -11.72 2.23
C GLY A 200 -23.07 -13.23 2.27
N GLY A 201 -23.13 -13.92 1.12
CA GLY A 201 -22.83 -15.33 1.00
C GLY A 201 -21.34 -15.67 1.10
N ARG A 202 -21.06 -16.98 1.11
CA ARG A 202 -19.70 -17.53 0.97
C ARG A 202 -19.70 -18.60 -0.11
N ILE A 203 -18.61 -18.68 -0.88
CA ILE A 203 -18.37 -19.75 -1.83
C ILE A 203 -17.35 -20.73 -1.24
N LYS A 204 -17.69 -22.03 -1.26
CA LYS A 204 -16.78 -23.13 -0.91
C LYS A 204 -16.04 -23.60 -2.17
N LEU A 205 -14.71 -23.47 -2.16
CA LEU A 205 -13.79 -23.95 -3.18
C LEU A 205 -13.17 -25.26 -2.72
N SER A 206 -13.32 -26.33 -3.50
CA SER A 206 -12.73 -27.64 -3.22
C SER A 206 -11.39 -27.77 -3.92
N LEU A 207 -10.31 -27.91 -3.14
CA LEU A 207 -8.96 -28.07 -3.67
C LEU A 207 -8.54 -29.54 -3.80
N GLY A 208 -9.33 -30.46 -3.21
CA GLY A 208 -8.97 -31.86 -3.09
C GLY A 208 -7.82 -32.07 -2.11
N PHE A 209 -7.15 -33.23 -2.23
CA PHE A 209 -6.02 -33.57 -1.38
C PHE A 209 -4.78 -32.77 -1.77
N ILE A 210 -4.38 -31.82 -0.93
CA ILE A 210 -3.20 -30.97 -1.16
C ILE A 210 -2.19 -31.10 -0.02
N ASP A 211 -0.92 -30.85 -0.36
CA ASP A 211 0.22 -30.93 0.55
C ASP A 211 0.10 -29.94 1.72
N GLN A 212 0.48 -30.39 2.92
CA GLN A 212 0.37 -29.63 4.15
C GLN A 212 1.12 -28.30 4.13
N THR A 213 2.22 -28.20 3.37
CA THR A 213 2.97 -26.94 3.19
C THR A 213 2.16 -25.90 2.42
N VAL A 214 1.34 -26.32 1.45
CA VAL A 214 0.44 -25.44 0.70
C VAL A 214 -0.72 -25.01 1.60
N VAL A 215 -1.30 -25.94 2.36
CA VAL A 215 -2.35 -25.64 3.37
C VAL A 215 -1.85 -24.61 4.39
N ALA A 216 -0.61 -24.76 4.87
CA ALA A 216 0.00 -23.82 5.79
C ALA A 216 0.13 -22.41 5.18
N LYS A 217 0.56 -22.29 3.92
CA LYS A 217 0.63 -21.00 3.21
C LYS A 217 -0.74 -20.34 3.06
N ILE A 218 -1.75 -21.11 2.66
CA ILE A 218 -3.14 -20.63 2.56
C ILE A 218 -3.62 -20.11 3.92
N ARG A 219 -3.41 -20.90 4.97
CA ARG A 219 -3.83 -20.56 6.34
C ARG A 219 -3.15 -19.29 6.85
N THR A 220 -1.85 -19.14 6.63
CA THR A 220 -1.11 -17.92 7.02
C THR A 220 -1.65 -16.70 6.30
N ASN A 221 -1.82 -16.76 4.97
CA ASN A 221 -2.37 -15.64 4.19
C ASN A 221 -3.76 -15.22 4.73
N ILE A 222 -4.64 -16.20 4.92
CA ILE A 222 -6.00 -15.96 5.43
C ILE A 222 -5.96 -15.35 6.83
N ASN A 223 -5.21 -15.94 7.77
CA ASN A 223 -5.19 -15.46 9.15
C ASN A 223 -4.66 -14.03 9.26
N ASP A 224 -3.60 -13.72 8.51
CA ASP A 224 -2.92 -12.43 8.60
C ASP A 224 -3.67 -11.31 7.89
N ASN A 225 -4.42 -11.63 6.82
CA ASN A 225 -4.94 -10.59 5.91
C ASN A 225 -6.44 -10.70 5.57
N LEU A 226 -7.02 -11.90 5.63
CA LEU A 226 -8.38 -12.17 5.12
C LEU A 226 -9.27 -12.88 6.13
N SER A 227 -8.94 -12.89 7.42
CA SER A 227 -9.61 -13.73 8.43
C SER A 227 -11.09 -13.40 8.60
N ALA A 228 -11.50 -12.16 8.34
CA ALA A 228 -12.91 -11.75 8.31
C ALA A 228 -13.66 -12.22 7.04
N TYR A 229 -12.94 -12.58 5.97
CA TYR A 229 -13.50 -12.81 4.64
C TYR A 229 -13.31 -14.24 4.14
N ALA A 230 -12.33 -14.97 4.65
CA ALA A 230 -11.97 -16.30 4.19
C ALA A 230 -11.64 -17.23 5.37
N ASP A 231 -11.83 -18.52 5.16
CA ASP A 231 -11.37 -19.58 6.07
C ASP A 231 -10.93 -20.80 5.27
N VAL A 232 -10.04 -21.61 5.86
CA VAL A 232 -9.56 -22.85 5.28
C VAL A 232 -9.87 -24.01 6.21
N MET A 233 -10.50 -25.04 5.66
CA MET A 233 -10.86 -26.27 6.35
C MET A 233 -10.15 -27.45 5.70
N GLN A 234 -9.76 -28.43 6.52
CA GLN A 234 -9.14 -29.66 6.05
C GLN A 234 -9.90 -30.83 6.66
N GLU A 235 -10.32 -31.74 5.80
CA GLU A 235 -10.92 -33.02 6.15
C GLU A 235 -9.95 -34.14 5.75
N SER A 236 -10.12 -35.33 6.33
CA SER A 236 -9.38 -36.53 5.91
C SER A 236 -7.85 -36.38 5.86
N ALA A 237 -7.24 -35.81 6.91
CA ALA A 237 -5.79 -35.68 6.99
C ALA A 237 -5.09 -37.05 6.92
N GLY A 238 -4.03 -37.16 6.12
CA GLY A 238 -3.36 -38.42 5.89
C GLY A 238 -2.15 -38.30 4.96
N ILE A 239 -1.72 -39.44 4.41
CA ILE A 239 -0.62 -39.53 3.46
C ILE A 239 -1.18 -40.06 2.14
N ALA A 240 -0.99 -39.30 1.06
CA ALA A 240 -1.26 -39.77 -0.30
C ALA A 240 0.04 -40.17 -0.98
N PHE A 241 -0.01 -41.22 -1.78
CA PHE A 241 1.14 -41.72 -2.54
C PHE A 241 0.94 -41.39 -4.02
N GLY A 242 1.90 -40.69 -4.62
CA GLY A 242 1.88 -40.35 -6.04
C GLY A 242 3.23 -40.61 -6.71
N ASN A 243 3.31 -40.31 -8.00
CA ASN A 243 4.51 -40.55 -8.81
C ASN A 243 5.76 -39.77 -8.34
N GLN A 244 5.58 -38.73 -7.52
CA GLN A 244 6.66 -37.93 -6.93
C GLN A 244 6.95 -38.29 -5.46
N GLY A 245 6.35 -39.37 -4.95
CA GLY A 245 6.54 -39.85 -3.58
C GLY A 245 5.30 -39.70 -2.70
N ALA A 246 5.50 -39.81 -1.39
CA ALA A 246 4.47 -39.64 -0.39
C ALA A 246 4.32 -38.16 -0.02
N ILE A 247 3.09 -37.66 -0.05
CA ILE A 247 2.71 -36.30 0.35
C ILE A 247 1.81 -36.38 1.58
N ASN A 248 2.18 -35.65 2.63
CA ASN A 248 1.34 -35.46 3.81
C ASN A 248 0.37 -34.31 3.54
N GLY A 249 -0.92 -34.53 3.72
CA GLY A 249 -1.94 -33.57 3.32
C GLY A 249 -3.34 -33.95 3.76
N GLY A 250 -4.34 -33.36 3.12
CA GLY A 250 -5.75 -33.69 3.35
C GLY A 250 -6.65 -32.96 2.37
N ASP A 251 -7.90 -33.40 2.31
CA ASP A 251 -8.93 -32.78 1.47
C ASP A 251 -9.21 -31.37 1.99
N THR A 252 -8.78 -30.38 1.21
CA THR A 252 -8.80 -28.98 1.64
C THR A 252 -9.89 -28.21 0.93
N PHE A 253 -10.58 -27.37 1.72
CA PHE A 253 -11.60 -26.46 1.25
C PHE A 253 -11.27 -25.04 1.69
N VAL A 254 -11.47 -24.08 0.79
CA VAL A 254 -11.36 -22.66 1.12
C VAL A 254 -12.74 -22.04 0.95
N ASN A 255 -13.25 -21.45 2.02
CA ASN A 255 -14.48 -20.66 1.99
C ASN A 255 -14.10 -19.20 1.87
N VAL A 256 -14.71 -18.47 0.93
CA VAL A 256 -14.42 -17.05 0.70
C VAL A 256 -15.73 -16.27 0.59
N SER A 257 -15.78 -15.07 1.15
CA SER A 257 -16.88 -14.13 1.00
C SER A 257 -17.16 -13.84 -0.48
N THR A 258 -18.41 -13.98 -0.89
CA THR A 258 -18.84 -13.62 -2.26
C THR A 258 -18.71 -12.12 -2.48
N ASP A 259 -19.04 -11.32 -1.47
CA ASP A 259 -18.98 -9.86 -1.55
C ASP A 259 -17.54 -9.39 -1.80
N LEU A 260 -16.55 -10.00 -1.13
CA LEU A 260 -15.14 -9.68 -1.35
C LEU A 260 -14.68 -10.04 -2.77
N ILE A 261 -15.08 -11.22 -3.28
CA ILE A 261 -14.74 -11.64 -4.65
C ILE A 261 -15.33 -10.67 -5.68
N LEU A 262 -16.58 -10.24 -5.48
CA LEU A 262 -17.27 -9.33 -6.39
C LEU A 262 -16.72 -7.90 -6.29
N GLU A 263 -16.29 -7.43 -5.11
CA GLU A 263 -15.63 -6.12 -4.94
C GLU A 263 -14.31 -6.04 -5.74
N PHE A 264 -13.59 -7.16 -5.87
CA PHE A 264 -12.31 -7.23 -6.57
C PHE A 264 -12.34 -8.06 -7.87
N GLU A 265 -13.51 -8.21 -8.50
CA GLU A 265 -13.70 -9.02 -9.73
C GLU A 265 -12.71 -8.62 -10.84
N GLU A 266 -12.61 -7.32 -11.12
CA GLU A 266 -11.75 -6.83 -12.21
C GLU A 266 -10.26 -7.04 -11.90
N LEU A 267 -9.86 -6.88 -10.64
CA LEU A 267 -8.49 -7.14 -10.21
C LEU A 267 -8.12 -8.63 -10.35
N LEU A 268 -9.05 -9.53 -10.01
CA LEU A 268 -8.87 -10.97 -10.14
C LEU A 268 -8.69 -11.36 -11.60
N LYS A 269 -9.53 -10.84 -12.51
CA LYS A 269 -9.41 -11.08 -13.95
C LYS A 269 -8.11 -10.54 -14.53
N GLU A 270 -7.64 -9.38 -14.05
CA GLU A 270 -6.40 -8.76 -14.52
C GLU A 270 -5.16 -9.58 -14.11
N LYS A 271 -5.12 -10.05 -12.85
CA LYS A 271 -3.90 -10.63 -12.26
C LYS A 271 -3.83 -12.16 -12.30
N ILE A 272 -4.93 -12.86 -12.55
CA ILE A 272 -4.97 -14.32 -12.63
C ILE A 272 -5.08 -14.74 -14.08
N LYS A 273 -4.02 -15.37 -14.60
CA LYS A 273 -3.91 -15.81 -15.99
C LYS A 273 -4.31 -17.27 -16.15
#